data_AF-A0A7W1GX77-F1
#
_entry.id   AF-A0A7W1GX77-F1
#
_cell.length_a   1.000
_cell.length_b   1.000
_cell.length_c   1.000
_cell.angle_alpha   90.00
_cell.angle_beta   90.00
_cell.angle_gamma   90.00
#
_symmetry.space_group_name_H-M   'P 1'
#
loop_
_entity.id
_entity.type
_entity.pdbx_description
1 polymer ?
#
loop_
_entity_poly.entity_id
_entity_poly.type
_entity_poly.pdbx_seq_one_letter_code
_entity_poly.pdbx_strand_id
1 'polypeptide(L)'
;MNTNIKISGTDGESTIDRSKTITQPPTSKQKSVEQSVKIDQIGKESIHSPKSQTTKESQLKGKISESLQGLKDPITEKLGVKILKPSTEKFDKTVSESQLLEAKRINEEIAALLKNLDRSNARETLQKVKEFPKNYHTLQVRLACMKADPKIETWEALTYPSAKTLLEEKNKGVISLKAFLRKPGIWLPEIDRINLKIMENMLIRLGRVMTDNPEFPSDASETRKTSMEVAAFQRTMTKPQRTKKKSVTIARGAPSAGKTSYLQGVFALACDDIKVTLLNHFLGLNSQQTHFQSTAITDSFRDGAEKMFGQALTTDALFVSNEAIIKKIAEAKKNKQQTRMTDIHVDLKTLCCRILKRTPYEPIMNFKSLSDSYQQSLVNRKSSIDLVKENLNTINEYKITSWKDGRFVTVAELDPETNKINIIDQDEYNRIVNANQDAIAKEIVDIGKTVITDDFIAEFIRGMPTDAAAVFKTALEKYKDKTLGEALNAHSEVAIEELSAGARVIQKALPSF
;
A
#
# COMPACT_ATOMS: atom_id res chain seq x y z
N MET A 1 -38.69 -44.08 -23.17
CA MET A 1 -39.63 -43.71 -24.25
C MET A 1 -38.82 -43.13 -25.42
N ASN A 2 -39.42 -43.08 -26.61
CA ASN A 2 -38.77 -42.74 -27.88
C ASN A 2 -38.45 -41.23 -27.97
N THR A 3 -37.66 -40.70 -28.91
CA THR A 3 -37.28 -41.23 -30.25
C THR A 3 -35.91 -40.72 -30.72
N ASN A 4 -35.24 -41.48 -31.61
CA ASN A 4 -34.05 -41.03 -32.36
C ASN A 4 -34.40 -40.03 -33.48
N ILE A 5 -33.44 -39.16 -33.85
CA ILE A 5 -33.14 -38.84 -35.26
C ILE A 5 -31.60 -38.84 -35.42
N LYS A 6 -31.09 -39.35 -36.55
CA LYS A 6 -29.65 -39.50 -36.85
C LYS A 6 -29.39 -39.35 -38.36
N ILE A 7 -28.63 -38.33 -38.76
CA ILE A 7 -28.07 -38.10 -40.11
C ILE A 7 -26.71 -37.40 -39.90
N SER A 8 -25.52 -37.76 -40.41
CA SER A 8 -24.97 -38.74 -41.37
C SER A 8 -24.53 -38.19 -42.74
N GLY A 9 -23.21 -38.15 -42.97
CA GLY A 9 -22.55 -37.74 -44.22
C GLY A 9 -21.81 -36.39 -44.11
N THR A 10 -20.70 -36.09 -44.80
CA THR A 10 -19.54 -36.88 -45.30
C THR A 10 -18.64 -35.89 -46.05
N ASP A 11 -17.33 -35.94 -45.81
CA ASP A 11 -16.18 -35.67 -46.71
C ASP A 11 -16.15 -34.45 -47.66
N GLY A 12 -14.98 -33.82 -47.78
CA GLY A 12 -14.74 -32.73 -48.74
C GLY A 12 -13.41 -32.00 -48.55
N GLU A 13 -12.33 -32.52 -49.13
CA GLU A 13 -11.04 -31.82 -49.20
C GLU A 13 -11.08 -30.63 -50.18
N SER A 14 -10.27 -29.60 -49.95
CA SER A 14 -9.56 -28.91 -51.04
C SER A 14 -8.44 -28.00 -50.52
N THR A 15 -7.29 -28.06 -51.18
CA THR A 15 -6.13 -27.20 -50.97
C THR A 15 -6.09 -26.08 -52.02
N ILE A 16 -5.77 -24.85 -51.59
CA ILE A 16 -5.21 -23.81 -52.49
C ILE A 16 -4.09 -23.07 -51.76
N ASP A 17 -2.85 -23.28 -52.21
CA ASP A 17 -1.72 -22.37 -51.99
C ASP A 17 -1.62 -21.40 -53.19
N ARG A 18 -1.41 -20.11 -52.92
CA ARG A 18 -0.83 -19.15 -53.90
C ARG A 18 0.01 -18.07 -53.23
N SER A 19 1.32 -18.24 -53.31
CA SER A 19 2.33 -17.20 -53.11
C SER A 19 2.48 -16.24 -54.32
N LYS A 20 2.73 -14.94 -54.06
CA LYS A 20 3.74 -14.04 -54.69
C LYS A 20 3.52 -12.57 -54.23
N THR A 21 4.45 -11.79 -53.67
CA THR A 21 5.81 -11.28 -54.04
C THR A 21 5.79 -9.93 -54.80
N ILE A 22 6.82 -9.08 -54.60
CA ILE A 22 7.14 -7.76 -55.23
C ILE A 22 6.15 -6.60 -54.87
N THR A 23 6.50 -5.30 -54.72
CA THR A 23 7.72 -4.51 -55.05
C THR A 23 7.94 -3.27 -54.12
N GLN A 24 9.15 -2.70 -54.15
CA GLN A 24 9.59 -1.40 -53.57
C GLN A 24 10.06 -0.43 -54.70
N PRO A 25 10.41 0.86 -54.44
CA PRO A 25 10.13 1.75 -53.30
C PRO A 25 9.23 2.95 -53.77
N PRO A 26 9.66 4.18 -54.19
CA PRO A 26 10.88 5.01 -53.98
C PRO A 26 10.66 6.33 -53.16
N THR A 27 11.71 7.16 -53.14
CA THR A 27 11.96 8.44 -52.42
C THR A 27 11.25 9.71 -52.91
N SER A 28 11.15 10.73 -52.03
CA SER A 28 11.40 12.14 -52.40
C SER A 28 12.02 12.95 -51.23
N LYS A 29 12.62 14.12 -51.52
CA LYS A 29 13.24 15.06 -50.56
C LYS A 29 12.61 16.44 -50.70
N GLN A 30 12.59 17.25 -49.64
CA GLN A 30 12.56 18.72 -49.76
C GLN A 30 13.33 19.41 -48.62
N LYS A 31 13.67 20.69 -48.80
CA LYS A 31 14.63 21.48 -48.00
C LYS A 31 13.98 22.73 -47.37
N SER A 32 14.63 23.27 -46.33
CA SER A 32 14.66 24.71 -45.94
C SER A 32 13.31 25.33 -45.51
N VAL A 33 13.24 26.32 -44.63
CA VAL A 33 13.93 27.63 -44.62
C VAL A 33 14.28 28.09 -43.20
N GLU A 34 15.40 28.80 -43.06
CA GLU A 34 15.73 29.59 -41.86
C GLU A 34 15.10 30.99 -41.96
N GLN A 35 14.60 31.53 -40.85
CA GLN A 35 14.50 32.98 -40.68
C GLN A 35 15.03 33.38 -39.31
N SER A 36 15.90 34.40 -39.32
CA SER A 36 16.54 34.98 -38.15
C SER A 36 16.18 36.46 -38.05
N VAL A 37 15.99 36.95 -36.83
CA VAL A 37 15.85 38.39 -36.55
C VAL A 37 16.67 38.73 -35.32
N LYS A 38 17.60 39.68 -35.47
CA LYS A 38 18.23 40.42 -34.38
C LYS A 38 17.61 41.81 -34.31
N ILE A 39 17.44 42.36 -33.10
CA ILE A 39 17.56 43.81 -32.84
C ILE A 39 18.32 43.97 -31.49
N ASP A 40 19.17 44.99 -31.43
CA ASP A 40 20.10 45.34 -30.35
C ASP A 40 19.39 46.11 -29.19
N GLN A 41 19.76 45.98 -27.90
CA GLN A 41 20.99 46.35 -27.17
C GLN A 41 21.11 47.85 -26.78
N ILE A 42 20.59 48.19 -25.59
CA ILE A 42 20.91 49.37 -24.74
C ILE A 42 20.77 48.86 -23.29
N GLY A 43 21.55 49.23 -22.26
CA GLY A 43 22.77 50.06 -22.14
C GLY A 43 23.39 49.82 -20.74
N LYS A 44 24.61 50.29 -20.47
CA LYS A 44 25.33 50.02 -19.21
C LYS A 44 25.15 51.13 -18.16
N GLU A 45 25.14 50.75 -16.88
CA GLU A 45 25.94 51.43 -15.84
C GLU A 45 26.19 50.51 -14.63
N SER A 46 27.12 50.86 -13.73
CA SER A 46 27.67 49.91 -12.73
C SER A 46 28.24 50.55 -11.46
N ILE A 47 27.88 50.03 -10.28
CA ILE A 47 28.54 50.29 -8.97
C ILE A 47 28.71 48.96 -8.19
N HIS A 48 29.53 48.97 -7.12
CA HIS A 48 30.22 47.83 -6.49
C HIS A 48 29.41 46.76 -5.70
N SER A 49 30.13 45.67 -5.42
CA SER A 49 29.90 44.56 -4.47
C SER A 49 29.99 44.98 -2.97
N PRO A 50 29.69 44.15 -1.93
CA PRO A 50 29.75 42.67 -1.91
C PRO A 50 28.73 41.82 -1.08
N LYS A 51 28.73 40.52 -1.41
CA LYS A 51 28.49 39.32 -0.55
C LYS A 51 27.37 39.33 0.53
N SER A 52 26.35 38.49 0.32
CA SER A 52 25.89 37.50 1.32
C SER A 52 25.27 36.26 0.64
N GLN A 53 25.30 35.10 1.29
CA GLN A 53 24.87 33.81 0.71
C GLN A 53 23.51 33.34 1.27
N THR A 54 22.40 33.66 0.61
CA THR A 54 21.06 33.17 1.01
C THR A 54 20.11 32.80 -0.14
N THR A 55 20.35 33.29 -1.37
CA THR A 55 19.32 33.33 -2.42
C THR A 55 18.96 32.00 -3.09
N LYS A 56 19.79 30.95 -2.99
CA LYS A 56 19.53 29.68 -3.70
C LYS A 56 18.47 28.80 -3.04
N GLU A 57 18.32 28.82 -1.71
CA GLU A 57 17.27 28.05 -1.04
C GLU A 57 15.88 28.68 -1.19
N SER A 58 15.76 30.00 -1.08
CA SER A 58 14.47 30.70 -1.21
C SER A 58 13.92 30.58 -2.63
N GLN A 59 14.77 30.69 -3.66
CA GLN A 59 14.36 30.48 -5.06
C GLN A 59 13.98 29.02 -5.37
N LEU A 60 14.56 28.03 -4.69
CA LEU A 60 14.14 26.62 -4.82
C LEU A 60 12.79 26.38 -4.14
N LYS A 61 12.63 26.85 -2.89
CA LYS A 61 11.39 26.73 -2.12
C LYS A 61 10.23 27.48 -2.81
N GLY A 62 10.49 28.64 -3.42
CA GLY A 62 9.53 29.37 -4.26
C GLY A 62 9.07 28.56 -5.47
N LYS A 63 9.99 28.10 -6.32
CA LYS A 63 9.64 27.35 -7.54
C LYS A 63 8.94 26.01 -7.26
N ILE A 64 9.25 25.37 -6.14
CA ILE A 64 8.53 24.17 -5.68
C ILE A 64 7.12 24.56 -5.19
N SER A 65 6.95 25.66 -4.45
CA SER A 65 5.64 26.16 -4.02
C SER A 65 4.73 26.49 -5.20
N GLU A 66 5.24 27.24 -6.18
CA GLU A 66 4.50 27.61 -7.41
C GLU A 66 4.07 26.36 -8.20
N SER A 67 4.99 25.39 -8.34
CA SER A 67 4.73 24.09 -8.99
C SER A 67 3.68 23.23 -8.25
N LEU A 68 3.51 23.42 -6.93
CA LEU A 68 2.50 22.73 -6.12
C LEU A 68 1.17 23.50 -6.05
N GLN A 69 1.16 24.83 -6.23
CA GLN A 69 -0.08 25.61 -6.25
C GLN A 69 -0.94 25.28 -7.48
N GLY A 70 -0.32 25.02 -8.64
CA GLY A 70 -1.02 24.58 -9.85
C GLY A 70 -1.64 23.16 -9.79
N LEU A 71 -1.42 22.40 -8.71
CA LEU A 71 -1.93 21.02 -8.57
C LEU A 71 -3.24 20.91 -7.78
N LYS A 72 -3.68 21.95 -7.06
CA LYS A 72 -4.76 21.85 -6.06
C LYS A 72 -6.17 21.70 -6.65
N ASP A 73 -6.46 22.34 -7.78
CA ASP A 73 -7.78 22.26 -8.43
C ASP A 73 -7.98 21.03 -9.35
N PRO A 74 -7.04 20.62 -10.24
CA PRO A 74 -7.32 19.56 -11.21
C PRO A 74 -7.28 18.13 -10.65
N ILE A 75 -6.72 17.91 -9.45
CA ILE A 75 -6.62 16.58 -8.82
C ILE A 75 -7.93 16.22 -8.08
N THR A 76 -8.46 17.15 -7.30
CA THR A 76 -9.62 16.96 -6.43
C THR A 76 -10.88 16.60 -7.23
N GLU A 77 -11.18 17.39 -8.26
CA GLU A 77 -12.35 17.22 -9.12
C GLU A 77 -12.30 15.90 -9.91
N LYS A 78 -11.11 15.46 -10.37
CA LYS A 78 -10.94 14.21 -11.13
C LYS A 78 -10.98 12.94 -10.28
N LEU A 79 -10.48 12.98 -9.04
CA LEU A 79 -10.58 11.87 -8.09
C LEU A 79 -11.99 11.68 -7.51
N GLY A 80 -12.93 12.59 -7.79
CA GLY A 80 -14.28 12.57 -7.22
C GLY A 80 -14.34 13.02 -5.75
N VAL A 81 -13.20 13.45 -5.19
CA VAL A 81 -13.13 14.05 -3.86
C VAL A 81 -13.53 15.52 -3.99
N LYS A 82 -14.83 15.80 -3.81
CA LYS A 82 -15.29 17.16 -3.53
C LYS A 82 -14.69 17.61 -2.20
N ILE A 83 -13.49 18.21 -2.28
CA ILE A 83 -13.06 19.17 -1.27
C ILE A 83 -14.12 20.27 -1.27
N LEU A 84 -14.75 20.50 -0.12
CA LEU A 84 -15.40 21.77 0.15
C LEU A 84 -14.33 22.85 -0.02
N LYS A 85 -14.41 23.64 -1.10
CA LYS A 85 -13.58 24.84 -1.24
C LYS A 85 -13.73 25.61 0.07
N PRO A 86 -12.63 26.00 0.75
CA PRO A 86 -12.76 26.85 1.93
C PRO A 86 -13.57 28.06 1.50
N SER A 87 -14.61 28.40 2.26
CA SER A 87 -15.48 29.49 1.83
C SER A 87 -14.65 30.76 1.77
N THR A 88 -14.53 31.32 0.56
CA THR A 88 -14.11 32.71 0.38
C THR A 88 -15.28 33.64 0.67
N GLU A 89 -16.01 33.34 1.74
CA GLU A 89 -16.69 34.36 2.51
C GLU A 89 -15.61 35.36 2.94
N LYS A 90 -15.88 36.64 2.72
CA LYS A 90 -15.05 37.68 3.31
C LYS A 90 -15.21 37.52 4.82
N PHE A 91 -14.13 37.18 5.52
CA PHE A 91 -14.14 37.16 6.99
C PHE A 91 -14.35 38.59 7.49
N ASP A 92 -15.61 38.96 7.75
CA ASP A 92 -15.92 40.13 8.56
C ASP A 92 -15.30 39.92 9.93
N LYS A 93 -14.31 40.76 10.27
CA LYS A 93 -13.48 40.63 11.46
C LYS A 93 -14.17 41.22 12.70
N THR A 94 -15.31 40.64 13.04
CA THR A 94 -16.04 40.88 14.29
C THR A 94 -16.36 39.55 14.98
N VAL A 95 -15.30 38.82 15.37
CA VAL A 95 -15.43 37.73 16.34
C VAL A 95 -15.96 38.32 17.63
N SER A 96 -17.13 37.85 18.09
CA SER A 96 -17.77 38.44 19.27
C SER A 96 -17.02 38.06 20.55
N GLU A 97 -17.12 38.90 21.59
CA GLU A 97 -16.54 38.58 22.90
C GLU A 97 -17.12 37.28 23.48
N SER A 98 -18.39 36.97 23.17
CA SER A 98 -19.02 35.69 23.51
C SER A 98 -18.38 34.48 22.82
N GLN A 99 -17.94 34.61 21.57
CA GLN A 99 -17.19 33.55 20.87
C GLN A 99 -15.78 33.37 21.46
N LEU A 100 -15.12 34.47 21.84
CA LEU A 100 -13.81 34.43 22.51
C LEU A 100 -13.88 33.83 23.92
N LEU A 101 -14.95 34.12 24.67
CA LEU A 101 -15.19 33.57 26.00
C LEU A 101 -15.49 32.06 25.96
N GLU A 102 -16.37 31.63 25.05
CA GLU A 102 -16.68 30.20 24.87
C GLU A 102 -15.45 29.41 24.38
N ALA A 103 -14.63 30.00 23.51
CA ALA A 103 -13.36 29.38 23.09
C ALA A 103 -12.35 29.25 24.24
N LYS A 104 -12.29 30.20 25.19
CA LYS A 104 -11.49 30.05 26.41
C LYS A 104 -12.03 28.91 27.29
N ARG A 105 -13.34 28.92 27.56
CA ARG A 105 -14.02 27.90 28.38
C ARG A 105 -13.76 26.48 27.85
N ILE A 106 -13.88 26.26 26.55
CA ILE A 106 -13.64 24.95 25.93
C ILE A 106 -12.15 24.57 25.95
N ASN A 107 -11.22 25.52 25.81
CA ASN A 107 -9.78 25.23 25.96
C ASN A 107 -9.40 24.85 27.40
N GLU A 108 -10.01 25.50 28.40
CA GLU A 108 -9.85 25.17 29.82
C GLU A 108 -10.44 23.78 30.14
N GLU A 109 -11.62 23.47 29.60
CA GLU A 109 -12.26 22.16 29.70
C GLU A 109 -11.38 21.06 29.06
N ILE A 110 -10.84 21.32 27.86
CA ILE A 110 -9.87 20.44 27.17
C ILE A 110 -8.62 20.20 28.02
N ALA A 111 -8.06 21.24 28.65
CA ALA A 111 -6.89 21.12 29.51
C ALA A 111 -7.17 20.32 30.80
N ALA A 112 -8.35 20.50 31.40
CA ALA A 112 -8.79 19.72 32.56
C ALA A 112 -8.99 18.23 32.21
N LEU A 113 -9.57 17.93 31.03
CA LEU A 113 -9.73 16.57 30.52
C LEU A 113 -8.38 15.90 30.24
N LEU A 114 -7.39 16.61 29.67
CA LEU A 114 -6.04 16.08 29.47
C LEU A 114 -5.34 15.74 30.80
N LYS A 115 -5.47 16.60 31.82
CA LYS A 115 -4.76 16.45 33.10
C LYS A 115 -5.16 15.17 33.86
N ASN A 116 -6.41 14.76 33.73
CA ASN A 116 -7.00 13.63 34.47
C ASN A 116 -7.17 12.37 33.61
N LEU A 117 -6.61 12.34 32.40
CA LEU A 117 -6.83 11.28 31.43
C LEU A 117 -6.07 9.99 31.77
N ASP A 118 -6.80 8.88 31.88
CA ASP A 118 -6.22 7.54 32.04
C ASP A 118 -7.01 6.48 31.25
N ARG A 119 -6.54 5.22 31.30
CA ARG A 119 -7.13 4.09 30.57
C ARG A 119 -8.58 3.78 30.96
N SER A 120 -8.99 4.05 32.19
CA SER A 120 -10.34 3.81 32.69
C SER A 120 -11.34 4.86 32.16
N ASN A 121 -10.92 6.13 32.07
CA ASN A 121 -11.80 7.23 31.66
C ASN A 121 -11.67 7.63 30.17
N ALA A 122 -10.67 7.12 29.44
CA ALA A 122 -10.37 7.49 28.04
C ALA A 122 -11.58 7.47 27.09
N ARG A 123 -12.48 6.48 27.23
CA ARG A 123 -13.68 6.36 26.38
C ARG A 123 -14.79 7.35 26.74
N GLU A 124 -14.96 7.67 28.02
CA GLU A 124 -15.91 8.69 28.48
C GLU A 124 -15.44 10.09 28.07
N THR A 125 -14.15 10.39 28.30
CA THR A 125 -13.50 11.62 27.84
C THR A 125 -13.62 11.79 26.32
N LEU A 126 -13.39 10.71 25.55
CA LEU A 126 -13.56 10.76 24.10
C LEU A 126 -15.02 11.06 23.69
N GLN A 127 -16.01 10.54 24.41
CA GLN A 127 -17.42 10.79 24.09
C GLN A 127 -17.79 12.27 24.32
N LYS A 128 -17.44 12.84 25.48
CA LYS A 128 -17.62 14.29 25.76
C LYS A 128 -16.96 15.16 24.69
N VAL A 129 -15.74 14.81 24.30
CA VAL A 129 -14.94 15.56 23.30
C VAL A 129 -15.47 15.38 21.86
N LYS A 130 -16.38 14.42 21.64
CA LYS A 130 -17.14 14.26 20.39
C LYS A 130 -18.44 15.07 20.36
N GLU A 131 -18.88 15.62 21.50
CA GLU A 131 -20.06 16.49 21.61
C GLU A 131 -19.70 17.98 21.46
N PHE A 132 -18.43 18.36 21.59
CA PHE A 132 -17.97 19.72 21.29
C PHE A 132 -18.24 20.14 19.83
N PRO A 133 -18.61 21.42 19.57
CA PRO A 133 -18.90 21.92 18.23
C PRO A 133 -17.74 21.76 17.23
N LYS A 134 -18.07 21.56 15.95
CA LYS A 134 -17.11 21.19 14.88
C LYS A 134 -16.01 22.23 14.61
N ASN A 135 -16.18 23.46 15.07
CA ASN A 135 -15.20 24.55 14.94
C ASN A 135 -14.08 24.51 15.99
N TYR A 136 -14.07 23.55 16.93
CA TYR A 136 -13.04 23.42 17.97
C TYR A 136 -12.02 22.30 17.69
N HIS A 137 -10.74 22.63 17.91
CA HIS A 137 -9.58 21.75 17.63
C HIS A 137 -9.41 20.64 18.67
N THR A 138 -10.26 19.62 18.58
CA THR A 138 -10.32 18.50 19.55
C THR A 138 -9.30 17.38 19.31
N LEU A 139 -8.46 17.48 18.27
CA LEU A 139 -7.54 16.42 17.84
C LEU A 139 -6.59 15.93 18.94
N GLN A 140 -5.99 16.84 19.73
CA GLN A 140 -4.98 16.46 20.72
C GLN A 140 -5.55 15.57 21.83
N VAL A 141 -6.72 15.90 22.38
CA VAL A 141 -7.41 15.05 23.37
C VAL A 141 -7.81 13.72 22.77
N ARG A 142 -8.35 13.70 21.54
CA ARG A 142 -8.75 12.45 20.88
C ARG A 142 -7.58 11.50 20.67
N LEU A 143 -6.42 12.01 20.27
CA LEU A 143 -5.18 11.23 20.21
C LEU A 143 -4.69 10.79 21.59
N ALA A 144 -4.81 11.63 22.62
CA ALA A 144 -4.45 11.26 23.98
C ALA A 144 -5.34 10.11 24.50
N CYS A 145 -6.65 10.14 24.26
CA CYS A 145 -7.57 9.04 24.58
C CYS A 145 -7.11 7.72 23.93
N MET A 146 -6.66 7.78 22.66
CA MET A 146 -6.14 6.62 21.94
C MET A 146 -4.79 6.10 22.47
N LYS A 147 -3.96 6.95 23.06
CA LYS A 147 -2.76 6.51 23.79
C LYS A 147 -3.13 5.84 25.12
N ALA A 148 -4.15 6.35 25.81
CA ALA A 148 -4.60 5.86 27.11
C ALA A 148 -5.34 4.51 27.03
N ASP A 149 -6.22 4.31 26.03
CA ASP A 149 -6.75 2.99 25.67
C ASP A 149 -6.35 2.60 24.24
N PRO A 150 -5.31 1.75 24.07
CA PRO A 150 -4.87 1.23 22.77
C PRO A 150 -5.92 0.44 21.98
N LYS A 151 -7.09 0.13 22.58
CA LYS A 151 -8.25 -0.46 21.89
C LYS A 151 -9.15 0.57 21.21
N ILE A 152 -8.90 1.88 21.34
CA ILE A 152 -9.65 2.93 20.62
C ILE A 152 -9.03 3.09 19.23
N GLU A 153 -9.83 2.87 18.17
CA GLU A 153 -9.36 2.95 16.79
C GLU A 153 -9.54 4.35 16.18
N THR A 154 -8.72 4.68 15.16
CA THR A 154 -8.73 5.99 14.48
C THR A 154 -10.11 6.40 13.97
N TRP A 155 -10.91 5.46 13.48
CA TRP A 155 -12.27 5.75 13.01
C TRP A 155 -13.26 6.05 14.15
N GLU A 156 -13.04 5.53 15.36
CA GLU A 156 -13.85 5.83 16.54
C GLU A 156 -13.55 7.24 17.06
N ALA A 157 -12.27 7.61 17.10
CA ALA A 157 -11.80 8.84 17.75
C ALA A 157 -11.69 10.05 16.81
N LEU A 158 -11.27 9.85 15.56
CA LEU A 158 -10.83 10.91 14.65
C LEU A 158 -11.89 11.28 13.58
N THR A 159 -13.14 10.87 13.82
CA THR A 159 -14.32 11.22 13.02
C THR A 159 -15.27 12.16 13.77
N TYR A 160 -16.12 12.86 13.03
CA TYR A 160 -17.17 13.71 13.60
C TYR A 160 -18.34 12.91 14.19
N PRO A 161 -19.18 13.52 15.07
CA PRO A 161 -20.32 12.84 15.69
C PRO A 161 -21.47 12.57 14.70
N SER A 162 -21.34 11.50 13.94
CA SER A 162 -22.45 10.69 13.41
C SER A 162 -22.38 9.24 13.90
N ALA A 163 -21.43 8.93 14.78
CA ALA A 163 -21.11 7.59 15.26
C ALA A 163 -22.30 6.82 15.85
N LYS A 164 -23.31 7.49 16.43
CA LYS A 164 -24.53 6.85 16.96
C LYS A 164 -25.39 6.29 15.81
N THR A 165 -25.77 7.15 14.86
CA THR A 165 -26.48 6.77 13.62
C THR A 165 -25.71 5.73 12.81
N LEU A 166 -24.37 5.73 12.87
CA LEU A 166 -23.53 4.77 12.17
C LEU A 166 -23.37 3.44 12.89
N LEU A 167 -23.38 3.42 14.23
CA LEU A 167 -23.51 2.17 14.97
C LEU A 167 -24.86 1.53 14.65
N GLU A 168 -25.91 2.34 14.55
CA GLU A 168 -27.22 1.89 14.10
C GLU A 168 -27.22 1.40 12.63
N GLU A 169 -26.69 2.16 11.66
CA GLU A 169 -26.61 1.72 10.25
C GLU A 169 -25.75 0.46 10.09
N LYS A 170 -24.64 0.34 10.82
CA LYS A 170 -23.77 -0.85 10.87
C LYS A 170 -24.53 -2.06 11.46
N ASN A 171 -25.22 -1.88 12.58
CA ASN A 171 -25.99 -2.94 13.23
C ASN A 171 -27.23 -3.34 12.41
N LYS A 172 -27.76 -2.41 11.60
CA LYS A 172 -28.82 -2.65 10.58
C LYS A 172 -28.25 -3.17 9.24
N GLY A 173 -26.93 -3.34 9.11
CA GLY A 173 -26.26 -3.86 7.90
C GLY A 173 -26.26 -2.97 6.66
N VAL A 174 -26.70 -1.70 6.76
CA VAL A 174 -27.05 -0.85 5.61
C VAL A 174 -25.82 -0.37 4.83
N ILE A 175 -24.74 -0.03 5.53
CA ILE A 175 -23.49 0.46 4.92
C ILE A 175 -22.29 -0.18 5.66
N SER A 176 -21.32 -0.70 4.91
CA SER A 176 -20.08 -1.22 5.50
C SER A 176 -19.18 -0.08 6.01
N LEU A 177 -18.47 -0.30 7.12
CA LEU A 177 -17.55 0.70 7.70
C LEU A 177 -16.54 1.22 6.66
N LYS A 178 -16.04 0.34 5.76
CA LYS A 178 -15.14 0.72 4.66
C LYS A 178 -15.79 1.68 3.65
N ALA A 179 -17.07 1.51 3.33
CA ALA A 179 -17.79 2.42 2.44
C ALA A 179 -18.12 3.76 3.13
N PHE A 180 -18.39 3.73 4.43
CA PHE A 180 -18.62 4.95 5.21
C PHE A 180 -17.38 5.85 5.30
N LEU A 181 -16.21 5.30 5.67
CA LEU A 181 -14.97 6.07 5.91
C LEU A 181 -14.36 6.72 4.65
N ARG A 182 -14.98 6.48 3.49
CA ARG A 182 -14.65 7.08 2.19
C ARG A 182 -15.55 8.25 1.81
N LYS A 183 -16.62 8.54 2.57
CA LYS A 183 -17.48 9.71 2.35
C LYS A 183 -16.71 11.01 2.71
N PRO A 184 -16.85 12.12 1.96
CA PRO A 184 -16.22 13.40 2.31
C PRO A 184 -16.74 13.98 3.65
N GLY A 185 -15.89 14.69 4.39
CA GLY A 185 -16.27 15.43 5.60
C GLY A 185 -16.59 14.56 6.84
N ILE A 186 -16.18 13.29 6.81
CA ILE A 186 -16.35 12.33 7.91
C ILE A 186 -15.25 12.46 8.96
N TRP A 187 -14.01 12.66 8.51
CA TRP A 187 -12.85 12.85 9.37
C TRP A 187 -12.80 14.27 9.92
N LEU A 188 -11.99 14.48 10.97
CA LEU A 188 -11.63 15.84 11.39
C LEU A 188 -10.85 16.56 10.27
N PRO A 189 -10.93 17.90 10.13
CA PRO A 189 -10.30 18.62 9.01
C PRO A 189 -8.78 18.48 8.95
N GLU A 190 -8.12 18.33 10.10
CA GLU A 190 -6.69 18.03 10.22
C GLU A 190 -6.35 16.64 9.66
N ILE A 191 -7.28 15.69 9.84
CA ILE A 191 -7.15 14.30 9.42
C ILE A 191 -7.45 14.15 7.94
N ASP A 192 -8.47 14.83 7.41
CA ASP A 192 -8.69 14.92 5.96
C ASP A 192 -7.49 15.54 5.24
N ARG A 193 -6.82 16.55 5.82
CA ARG A 193 -5.56 17.11 5.30
C ARG A 193 -4.41 16.08 5.29
N ILE A 194 -4.30 15.25 6.32
CA ILE A 194 -3.30 14.16 6.37
C ILE A 194 -3.63 13.08 5.32
N ASN A 195 -4.89 12.65 5.25
CA ASN A 195 -5.39 11.67 4.28
C ASN A 195 -5.12 12.12 2.83
N LEU A 196 -5.42 13.39 2.52
CA LEU A 196 -5.14 14.01 1.22
C LEU A 196 -3.64 13.99 0.90
N LYS A 197 -2.78 14.45 1.82
CA LYS A 197 -1.32 14.46 1.61
C LYS A 197 -0.74 13.06 1.39
N ILE A 198 -1.29 12.04 2.05
CA ILE A 198 -0.90 10.64 1.81
C ILE A 198 -1.30 10.21 0.38
N MET A 199 -2.51 10.55 -0.07
CA MET A 199 -2.95 10.27 -1.44
C MET A 199 -2.15 11.04 -2.51
N GLU A 200 -1.77 12.29 -2.25
CA GLU A 200 -0.87 13.09 -3.11
C GLU A 200 0.50 12.40 -3.27
N ASN A 201 1.12 11.96 -2.16
CA ASN A 201 2.39 11.23 -2.18
C ASN A 201 2.30 9.91 -2.96
N MET A 202 1.20 9.16 -2.79
CA MET A 202 0.96 7.93 -3.58
C MET A 202 0.76 8.22 -5.07
N LEU A 203 0.11 9.34 -5.40
CA LEU A 203 -0.12 9.75 -6.80
C LEU A 203 1.19 10.13 -7.51
N ILE A 204 2.13 10.77 -6.80
CA ILE A 204 3.49 11.05 -7.28
C ILE A 204 4.27 9.74 -7.50
N ARG A 205 4.26 8.82 -6.52
CA ARG A 205 4.89 7.48 -6.66
C ARG A 205 4.31 6.69 -7.84
N LEU A 206 3.00 6.78 -8.09
CA LEU A 206 2.34 6.14 -9.23
C LEU A 206 2.77 6.80 -10.55
N GLY A 207 2.82 8.14 -10.61
CA GLY A 207 3.27 8.89 -11.79
C GLY A 207 4.62 8.42 -12.33
N ARG A 208 5.59 8.15 -11.46
CA ARG A 208 6.91 7.61 -11.81
C ARG A 208 6.87 6.29 -12.58
N VAL A 209 6.05 5.34 -12.14
CA VAL A 209 5.97 3.99 -12.76
C VAL A 209 5.13 4.02 -14.04
N MET A 210 4.19 4.96 -14.13
CA MET A 210 3.26 5.11 -15.26
C MET A 210 3.88 5.84 -16.45
N THR A 211 4.90 6.69 -16.24
CA THR A 211 5.77 7.13 -17.34
C THR A 211 6.75 6.01 -17.71
N ASP A 212 6.77 5.61 -18.99
CA ASP A 212 7.73 4.64 -19.55
C ASP A 212 9.16 5.21 -19.70
N ASN A 213 9.61 6.07 -18.77
CA ASN A 213 10.82 6.86 -18.87
C ASN A 213 11.97 6.22 -18.03
N PRO A 214 12.94 5.50 -18.62
CA PRO A 214 13.89 4.68 -17.86
C PRO A 214 14.96 5.49 -17.11
N GLU A 215 15.15 6.76 -17.50
CA GLU A 215 16.23 7.62 -17.03
C GLU A 215 15.95 8.24 -15.66
N PHE A 216 15.91 7.40 -14.62
CA PHE A 216 16.13 7.81 -13.24
C PHE A 216 17.48 7.23 -12.78
N PRO A 217 18.57 8.01 -12.82
CA PRO A 217 19.89 7.55 -12.38
C PRO A 217 19.82 7.04 -10.93
N SER A 218 20.39 5.86 -10.67
CA SER A 218 20.31 5.20 -9.36
C SER A 218 21.01 6.01 -8.25
N ASP A 219 22.08 6.70 -8.63
CA ASP A 219 22.89 7.65 -7.87
C ASP A 219 22.21 9.01 -7.62
N ALA A 220 21.09 9.33 -8.29
CA ALA A 220 20.41 10.61 -8.09
C ALA A 220 19.95 10.78 -6.62
N SER A 221 20.19 11.96 -6.04
CA SER A 221 19.77 12.27 -4.67
C SER A 221 18.24 12.26 -4.52
N GLU A 222 17.76 12.02 -3.30
CA GLU A 222 16.32 11.97 -2.96
C GLU A 222 15.53 13.16 -3.54
N THR A 223 16.03 14.38 -3.32
CA THR A 223 15.42 15.63 -3.81
C THR A 223 15.37 15.69 -5.35
N ARG A 224 16.37 15.13 -6.04
CA ARG A 224 16.41 15.07 -7.51
C ARG A 224 15.44 14.03 -8.05
N LYS A 225 15.36 12.86 -7.40
CA LYS A 225 14.34 11.83 -7.65
C LYS A 225 12.94 12.43 -7.49
N THR A 226 12.58 13.02 -6.34
CA THR A 226 11.26 13.65 -6.13
C THR A 226 10.94 14.75 -7.14
N SER A 227 11.93 15.59 -7.51
CA SER A 227 11.73 16.63 -8.54
C SER A 227 11.39 16.04 -9.92
N MET A 228 12.05 14.94 -10.29
CA MET A 228 11.78 14.21 -11.53
C MET A 228 10.46 13.42 -11.48
N GLU A 229 10.07 12.89 -10.30
CA GLU A 229 8.77 12.25 -10.07
C GLU A 229 7.60 13.24 -10.23
N VAL A 230 7.73 14.46 -9.67
CA VAL A 230 6.73 15.53 -9.86
C VAL A 230 6.64 15.95 -11.33
N ALA A 231 7.77 16.07 -12.05
CA ALA A 231 7.76 16.38 -13.48
C ALA A 231 7.14 15.25 -14.34
N ALA A 232 7.40 13.98 -14.00
CA ALA A 232 6.78 12.81 -14.64
C ALA A 232 5.26 12.76 -14.40
N PHE A 233 4.83 13.06 -13.19
CA PHE A 233 3.42 13.18 -12.83
C PHE A 233 2.74 14.33 -13.58
N GLN A 234 3.33 15.53 -13.61
CA GLN A 234 2.81 16.69 -14.36
C GLN A 234 2.64 16.38 -15.85
N ARG A 235 3.60 15.67 -16.48
CA ARG A 235 3.48 15.20 -17.88
C ARG A 235 2.27 14.27 -18.06
N THR A 236 2.13 13.26 -17.20
CA THR A 236 1.02 12.29 -17.27
C THR A 236 -0.35 12.97 -17.07
N MET A 237 -0.44 13.98 -16.21
CA MET A 237 -1.68 14.72 -15.95
C MET A 237 -2.07 15.72 -17.05
N THR A 238 -1.09 16.34 -17.71
CA THR A 238 -1.31 17.33 -18.78
C THR A 238 -1.49 16.71 -20.15
N LYS A 239 -0.82 15.58 -20.41
CA LYS A 239 -1.02 14.74 -21.59
C LYS A 239 -1.18 13.29 -21.15
N PRO A 240 -2.41 12.84 -20.84
CA PRO A 240 -2.72 11.42 -20.72
C PRO A 240 -2.66 10.78 -22.12
N GLN A 241 -1.44 10.54 -22.59
CA GLN A 241 -1.19 9.62 -23.69
C GLN A 241 -1.75 8.25 -23.33
N ARG A 242 -1.99 7.40 -24.33
CA ARG A 242 -2.32 5.98 -24.13
C ARG A 242 -1.06 5.25 -23.62
N THR A 243 -0.70 5.48 -22.36
CA THR A 243 0.37 4.75 -21.67
C THR A 243 0.10 3.25 -21.81
N LYS A 244 1.16 2.48 -22.11
CA LYS A 244 1.01 1.05 -22.32
C LYS A 244 0.56 0.43 -21.00
N LYS A 245 -0.68 -0.10 -20.96
CA LYS A 245 -1.26 -0.64 -19.72
C LYS A 245 -0.31 -1.68 -19.12
N LYS A 246 0.08 -1.46 -17.87
CA LYS A 246 1.04 -2.32 -17.18
C LYS A 246 0.37 -3.66 -16.82
N SER A 247 1.16 -4.73 -16.71
CA SER A 247 0.66 -5.98 -16.13
C SER A 247 0.20 -5.75 -14.69
N VAL A 248 -0.86 -6.45 -14.26
CA VAL A 248 -1.18 -6.56 -12.83
C VAL A 248 -0.33 -7.69 -12.25
N THR A 249 0.29 -7.48 -11.09
CA THR A 249 1.05 -8.53 -10.38
C THR A 249 0.28 -8.99 -9.14
N ILE A 250 0.19 -10.29 -8.94
CA ILE A 250 -0.44 -10.94 -7.79
C ILE A 250 0.64 -11.75 -7.06
N ALA A 251 1.27 -11.13 -6.05
CA ALA A 251 2.12 -11.86 -5.12
C ALA A 251 1.21 -12.50 -4.05
N ARG A 252 0.89 -13.79 -4.20
CA ARG A 252 0.11 -14.58 -3.24
C ARG A 252 1.04 -15.14 -2.17
N GLY A 253 0.65 -15.04 -0.91
CA GLY A 253 1.40 -15.62 0.19
C GLY A 253 1.08 -15.00 1.55
N ALA A 254 1.38 -15.77 2.60
CA ALA A 254 1.19 -15.37 3.98
C ALA A 254 1.89 -14.04 4.35
N PRO A 255 1.53 -13.40 5.47
CA PRO A 255 2.33 -12.34 6.08
C PRO A 255 3.79 -12.80 6.23
N SER A 256 4.77 -11.89 6.08
CA SER A 256 6.21 -12.21 6.09
C SER A 256 6.72 -13.27 5.07
N ALA A 257 5.90 -13.71 4.10
CA ALA A 257 6.33 -14.66 3.08
C ALA A 257 7.40 -14.12 2.10
N GLY A 258 7.65 -12.80 2.05
CA GLY A 258 8.63 -12.17 1.13
C GLY A 258 8.02 -11.58 -0.15
N LYS A 259 6.69 -11.40 -0.20
CA LYS A 259 5.94 -10.85 -1.36
C LYS A 259 6.59 -9.64 -2.03
N THR A 260 7.09 -8.69 -1.25
CA THR A 260 7.63 -7.41 -1.72
C THR A 260 8.79 -7.57 -2.71
N SER A 261 9.59 -8.65 -2.62
CA SER A 261 10.65 -8.97 -3.60
C SER A 261 10.09 -9.23 -5.00
N TYR A 262 8.90 -9.82 -5.10
CA TYR A 262 8.20 -10.09 -6.37
C TYR A 262 7.36 -8.89 -6.87
N LEU A 263 7.37 -7.78 -6.13
CA LEU A 263 6.70 -6.53 -6.46
C LEU A 263 7.69 -5.40 -6.81
N GLN A 264 9.00 -5.69 -6.80
CA GLN A 264 10.03 -4.73 -7.19
C GLN A 264 9.85 -4.23 -8.63
N GLY A 265 10.06 -2.93 -8.85
CA GLY A 265 9.83 -2.27 -10.15
C GLY A 265 8.35 -2.01 -10.49
N VAL A 266 7.40 -2.53 -9.73
CA VAL A 266 5.95 -2.34 -9.94
C VAL A 266 5.42 -1.32 -8.91
N PHE A 267 4.45 -0.48 -9.30
CA PHE A 267 3.67 0.27 -8.32
C PHE A 267 2.70 -0.70 -7.64
N ALA A 268 3.09 -1.24 -6.49
CA ALA A 268 2.22 -2.00 -5.61
C ALA A 268 1.60 -1.09 -4.55
N LEU A 269 0.27 -0.96 -4.56
CA LEU A 269 -0.46 -0.23 -3.55
C LEU A 269 -0.57 -1.08 -2.27
N ALA A 270 0.22 -0.74 -1.25
CA ALA A 270 0.23 -1.40 0.04
C ALA A 270 -0.60 -0.62 1.08
N CYS A 271 -1.53 -1.29 1.77
CA CYS A 271 -2.26 -0.71 2.90
C CYS A 271 -1.33 -0.42 4.09
N ASP A 272 -0.26 -1.19 4.20
CA ASP A 272 0.72 -1.09 5.28
C ASP A 272 1.67 0.12 5.12
N ASP A 273 2.11 0.49 3.91
CA ASP A 273 2.82 1.77 3.65
C ASP A 273 2.05 2.97 4.24
N ILE A 274 0.72 2.94 4.11
CA ILE A 274 -0.16 3.98 4.62
C ILE A 274 -0.23 3.92 6.15
N LYS A 275 -0.33 2.74 6.78
CA LYS A 275 -0.23 2.62 8.25
C LYS A 275 1.07 3.22 8.77
N VAL A 276 2.21 2.85 8.19
CA VAL A 276 3.52 3.40 8.59
C VAL A 276 3.53 4.92 8.46
N THR A 277 2.93 5.46 7.40
CA THR A 277 2.81 6.92 7.22
C THR A 277 1.89 7.57 8.27
N LEU A 278 0.74 6.96 8.59
CA LEU A 278 -0.17 7.42 9.65
C LEU A 278 0.48 7.36 11.04
N LEU A 279 1.24 6.31 11.34
CA LEU A 279 1.96 6.15 12.61
C LEU A 279 3.11 7.16 12.76
N ASN A 280 3.73 7.59 11.66
CA ASN A 280 4.66 8.72 11.66
C ASN A 280 3.96 10.09 11.88
N HIS A 281 2.65 10.18 11.67
CA HIS A 281 1.82 11.35 12.01
C HIS A 281 1.20 11.28 13.42
N PHE A 282 0.93 10.07 13.92
CA PHE A 282 0.28 9.81 15.21
C PHE A 282 1.19 8.92 16.09
N LEU A 283 2.27 9.51 16.59
CA LEU A 283 3.24 8.83 17.47
C LEU A 283 2.55 8.28 18.72
N GLY A 284 2.97 7.11 19.20
CA GLY A 284 2.36 6.42 20.34
C GLY A 284 1.07 5.65 20.03
N LEU A 285 0.62 5.60 18.76
CA LEU A 285 -0.42 4.65 18.32
C LEU A 285 0.19 3.35 17.80
N ASN A 286 -0.65 2.32 17.62
CA ASN A 286 -0.27 1.02 17.06
C ASN A 286 -0.91 0.73 15.68
N SER A 287 -0.41 -0.33 15.01
CA SER A 287 -0.83 -0.76 13.67
C SER A 287 -2.32 -1.14 13.56
N GLN A 288 -2.93 -1.65 14.63
CA GLN A 288 -4.36 -1.98 14.66
C GLN A 288 -5.21 -0.70 14.66
N GLN A 289 -4.88 0.27 15.52
CA GLN A 289 -5.63 1.52 15.64
C GLN A 289 -5.75 2.29 14.31
N THR A 290 -4.75 2.20 13.44
CA THR A 290 -4.73 2.88 12.13
C THR A 290 -5.34 2.06 10.97
N HIS A 291 -5.69 0.78 11.17
CA HIS A 291 -6.01 -0.16 10.09
C HIS A 291 -7.23 0.24 9.22
N PHE A 292 -8.33 0.70 9.82
CA PHE A 292 -9.50 1.10 9.03
C PHE A 292 -9.30 2.42 8.28
N GLN A 293 -8.55 3.36 8.85
CA GLN A 293 -8.15 4.60 8.15
C GLN A 293 -7.22 4.29 6.98
N SER A 294 -6.19 3.46 7.19
CA SER A 294 -5.27 3.08 6.10
C SER A 294 -6.00 2.34 4.98
N THR A 295 -6.94 1.47 5.32
CA THR A 295 -7.80 0.77 4.34
C THR A 295 -8.70 1.75 3.56
N ALA A 296 -9.33 2.71 4.23
CA ALA A 296 -10.18 3.71 3.56
C ALA A 296 -9.39 4.61 2.60
N ILE A 297 -8.18 5.02 2.98
CA ILE A 297 -7.24 5.74 2.10
C ILE A 297 -6.83 4.86 0.91
N THR A 298 -6.51 3.59 1.15
CA THR A 298 -6.14 2.61 0.11
C THR A 298 -7.25 2.45 -0.94
N ASP A 299 -8.48 2.19 -0.49
CA ASP A 299 -9.63 1.96 -1.37
C ASP A 299 -10.04 3.24 -2.14
N SER A 300 -10.00 4.42 -1.50
CA SER A 300 -10.27 5.68 -2.19
C SER A 300 -9.20 6.05 -3.21
N PHE A 301 -7.92 5.86 -2.89
CA PHE A 301 -6.83 6.09 -3.84
C PHE A 301 -6.92 5.15 -5.03
N ARG A 302 -7.10 3.84 -4.80
CA ARG A 302 -7.24 2.84 -5.88
C ARG A 302 -8.38 3.23 -6.82
N ASP A 303 -9.59 3.38 -6.31
CA ASP A 303 -10.76 3.57 -7.17
C ASP A 303 -10.69 4.88 -7.97
N GLY A 304 -10.09 5.93 -7.40
CA GLY A 304 -9.82 7.20 -8.10
C GLY A 304 -8.72 7.08 -9.17
N ALA A 305 -7.61 6.41 -8.85
CA ALA A 305 -6.48 6.24 -9.77
C ALA A 305 -6.78 5.25 -10.90
N GLU A 306 -7.41 4.11 -10.62
CA GLU A 306 -7.81 3.13 -11.64
C GLU A 306 -8.81 3.75 -12.65
N LYS A 307 -9.71 4.62 -12.18
CA LYS A 307 -10.59 5.43 -13.03
C LYS A 307 -9.81 6.47 -13.85
N MET A 308 -8.83 7.15 -13.24
CA MET A 308 -8.02 8.19 -13.89
C MET A 308 -7.12 7.64 -15.01
N PHE A 309 -6.51 6.47 -14.80
CA PHE A 309 -5.57 5.86 -15.75
C PHE A 309 -6.18 4.74 -16.60
N GLY A 310 -7.47 4.43 -16.41
CA GLY A 310 -8.21 3.43 -17.16
C GLY A 310 -7.61 2.03 -17.08
N GLN A 311 -6.95 1.68 -15.98
CA GLN A 311 -6.27 0.40 -15.78
C GLN A 311 -6.25 0.04 -14.29
N ALA A 312 -6.34 -1.25 -13.97
CA ALA A 312 -6.21 -1.78 -12.62
C ALA A 312 -4.77 -1.64 -12.11
N LEU A 313 -4.62 -1.31 -10.83
CA LEU A 313 -3.33 -1.19 -10.15
C LEU A 313 -2.93 -2.50 -9.46
N THR A 314 -1.63 -2.78 -9.40
CA THR A 314 -1.09 -3.82 -8.52
C THR A 314 -1.28 -3.42 -7.05
N THR A 315 -1.57 -4.38 -6.18
CA THR A 315 -1.80 -4.17 -4.74
C THR A 315 -0.98 -5.17 -3.94
N ASP A 316 -0.22 -4.72 -2.93
CA ASP A 316 0.40 -5.67 -1.97
C ASP A 316 -0.68 -6.11 -0.97
N ALA A 317 -1.06 -7.38 -1.07
CA ALA A 317 -2.09 -8.02 -0.28
C ALA A 317 -1.76 -9.51 -0.15
N LEU A 318 -2.41 -10.22 0.77
CA LEU A 318 -2.08 -11.63 1.03
C LEU A 318 -2.50 -12.59 -0.10
N PHE A 319 -3.63 -12.28 -0.77
CA PHE A 319 -4.27 -13.14 -1.79
C PHE A 319 -4.45 -14.62 -1.36
N VAL A 320 -4.56 -14.88 -0.05
CA VAL A 320 -4.76 -16.24 0.50
C VAL A 320 -6.19 -16.75 0.36
N SER A 321 -7.15 -15.88 0.05
CA SER A 321 -8.54 -16.24 -0.29
C SER A 321 -8.76 -16.19 -1.80
N ASN A 322 -9.59 -17.10 -2.33
CA ASN A 322 -9.83 -17.22 -3.77
C ASN A 322 -10.63 -16.02 -4.31
N GLU A 323 -11.51 -15.42 -3.51
CA GLU A 323 -12.35 -14.28 -3.88
C GLU A 323 -11.49 -13.04 -4.18
N ALA A 324 -10.40 -12.85 -3.43
CA ALA A 324 -9.44 -11.78 -3.68
C ALA A 324 -8.71 -11.95 -5.02
N ILE A 325 -8.37 -13.20 -5.38
CA ILE A 325 -7.74 -13.55 -6.66
C ILE A 325 -8.75 -13.35 -7.81
N ILE A 326 -9.94 -13.93 -7.70
CA ILE A 326 -11.04 -13.81 -8.69
C ILE A 326 -11.35 -12.34 -8.96
N LYS A 327 -11.51 -11.52 -7.91
CA LYS A 327 -11.75 -10.08 -8.05
C LYS A 327 -10.62 -9.39 -8.81
N LYS A 328 -9.35 -9.74 -8.53
CA LYS A 328 -8.21 -9.07 -9.16
C LYS A 328 -7.99 -9.48 -10.62
N ILE A 329 -8.23 -10.74 -10.96
CA ILE A 329 -8.29 -11.21 -12.35
C ILE A 329 -9.42 -10.50 -13.10
N ALA A 330 -10.62 -10.38 -12.50
CA ALA A 330 -11.75 -9.68 -13.11
C ALA A 330 -11.46 -8.18 -13.34
N GLU A 331 -10.78 -7.51 -12.40
CA GLU A 331 -10.30 -6.13 -12.55
C GLU A 331 -9.31 -5.98 -13.71
N ALA A 332 -8.33 -6.89 -13.84
CA ALA A 332 -7.37 -6.90 -14.95
C ALA A 332 -8.06 -7.17 -16.30
N LYS A 333 -8.93 -8.18 -16.35
CA LYS A 333 -9.71 -8.59 -17.55
C LYS A 333 -10.61 -7.48 -18.07
N LYS A 334 -11.36 -6.82 -17.17
CA LYS A 334 -12.18 -5.63 -17.47
C LYS A 334 -11.36 -4.51 -18.12
N ASN A 335 -10.12 -4.33 -17.66
CA ASN A 335 -9.21 -3.32 -18.16
C ASN A 335 -8.34 -3.78 -19.35
N LYS A 336 -8.47 -5.02 -19.83
CA LYS A 336 -7.64 -5.62 -20.88
C LYS A 336 -6.13 -5.61 -20.53
N GLN A 337 -5.81 -5.96 -19.29
CA GLN A 337 -4.44 -6.15 -18.80
C GLN A 337 -4.11 -7.62 -18.66
N GLN A 338 -2.84 -7.96 -18.92
CA GLN A 338 -2.28 -9.26 -18.57
C GLN A 338 -1.87 -9.28 -17.08
N THR A 339 -1.89 -10.47 -16.50
CA THR A 339 -1.68 -10.71 -15.07
C THR A 339 -0.49 -11.66 -14.87
N ARG A 340 0.37 -11.33 -13.92
CA ARG A 340 1.47 -12.18 -13.46
C ARG A 340 1.16 -12.62 -12.04
N MET A 341 1.33 -13.88 -11.71
CA MET A 341 1.02 -14.39 -10.38
C MET A 341 2.17 -15.24 -9.83
N THR A 342 2.59 -14.95 -8.60
CA THR A 342 3.58 -15.76 -7.88
C THR A 342 2.97 -16.20 -6.56
N ASP A 343 2.84 -17.50 -6.34
CA ASP A 343 2.41 -18.09 -5.08
C ASP A 343 3.66 -18.45 -4.25
N ILE A 344 3.76 -17.90 -3.05
CA ILE A 344 4.95 -17.95 -2.21
C ILE A 344 4.63 -18.68 -0.93
N HIS A 345 5.16 -19.89 -0.79
CA HIS A 345 5.12 -20.66 0.44
C HIS A 345 6.37 -20.40 1.29
N VAL A 346 6.15 -20.34 2.60
CA VAL A 346 7.14 -20.33 3.66
C VAL A 346 6.49 -21.09 4.82
N ASP A 347 7.25 -21.92 5.52
CA ASP A 347 6.79 -22.70 6.67
C ASP A 347 6.44 -21.81 7.87
N LEU A 348 5.58 -22.30 8.77
CA LEU A 348 5.09 -21.48 9.88
C LEU A 348 6.20 -21.08 10.88
N LYS A 349 7.21 -21.94 11.11
CA LYS A 349 8.37 -21.64 11.99
C LYS A 349 9.15 -20.43 11.46
N THR A 350 9.51 -20.44 10.18
CA THR A 350 10.19 -19.32 9.52
C THR A 350 9.31 -18.07 9.47
N LEU A 351 8.01 -18.20 9.22
CA LEU A 351 7.09 -17.05 9.26
C LEU A 351 7.02 -16.39 10.65
N CYS A 352 6.98 -17.18 11.73
CA CYS A 352 7.03 -16.67 13.09
C CYS A 352 8.34 -15.92 13.36
N CYS A 353 9.49 -16.52 13.05
CA CYS A 353 10.79 -15.89 13.25
C CYS A 353 10.95 -14.59 12.42
N ARG A 354 10.40 -14.56 11.21
CA ARG A 354 10.34 -13.35 10.36
C ARG A 354 9.40 -12.28 10.87
N ILE A 355 8.36 -12.60 11.64
CA ILE A 355 7.56 -11.61 12.35
C ILE A 355 8.36 -11.05 13.55
N LEU A 356 8.98 -11.90 14.38
CA LEU A 356 9.77 -11.46 15.55
C LEU A 356 11.00 -10.60 15.19
N LYS A 357 11.53 -10.76 13.97
CA LYS A 357 12.59 -9.91 13.40
C LYS A 357 12.13 -8.47 13.13
N ARG A 358 10.82 -8.21 12.97
CA ARG A 358 10.30 -6.90 12.56
C ARG A 358 10.52 -5.82 13.61
N THR A 359 10.63 -4.60 13.12
CA THR A 359 10.55 -3.41 13.96
C THR A 359 9.08 -3.05 14.26
N PRO A 360 8.77 -2.33 15.35
CA PRO A 360 7.43 -1.76 15.58
C PRO A 360 6.93 -0.82 14.47
N TYR A 361 7.80 -0.39 13.57
CA TYR A 361 7.48 0.41 12.39
C TYR A 361 7.01 -0.43 11.18
N GLU A 362 6.94 -1.75 11.31
CA GLU A 362 6.46 -2.68 10.28
C GLU A 362 5.14 -3.36 10.73
N PRO A 363 4.44 -4.06 9.81
CA PRO A 363 3.23 -4.81 10.16
C PRO A 363 3.53 -6.04 11.02
N ILE A 364 3.43 -5.90 12.33
CA ILE A 364 3.44 -7.01 13.29
C ILE A 364 2.01 -7.57 13.45
N MET A 365 1.89 -8.86 13.79
CA MET A 365 0.63 -9.50 14.17
C MET A 365 0.86 -10.65 15.17
N ASN A 366 -0.18 -10.97 15.93
CA ASN A 366 -0.19 -12.09 16.88
C ASN A 366 -0.11 -13.45 16.17
N PHE A 367 0.15 -14.52 16.93
CA PHE A 367 0.33 -15.87 16.37
C PHE A 367 -0.92 -16.35 15.61
N LYS A 368 -2.12 -16.13 16.15
CA LYS A 368 -3.37 -16.61 15.55
C LYS A 368 -3.61 -16.01 14.17
N SER A 369 -3.44 -14.70 14.00
CA SER A 369 -3.62 -14.03 12.72
C SER A 369 -2.62 -14.51 11.65
N LEU A 370 -1.40 -14.90 12.07
CA LEU A 370 -0.42 -15.52 11.19
C LEU A 370 -0.80 -16.97 10.84
N SER A 371 -1.18 -17.80 11.81
CA SER A 371 -1.55 -19.20 11.59
C SER A 371 -2.83 -19.34 10.75
N ASP A 372 -3.84 -18.50 10.99
CA ASP A 372 -5.06 -18.43 10.16
C ASP A 372 -4.69 -18.13 8.69
N SER A 373 -3.78 -17.18 8.47
CA SER A 373 -3.31 -16.79 7.14
C SER A 373 -2.47 -17.87 6.46
N TYR A 374 -1.66 -18.61 7.22
CA TYR A 374 -0.87 -19.76 6.77
C TYR A 374 -1.79 -20.89 6.32
N GLN A 375 -2.77 -21.28 7.16
CA GLN A 375 -3.76 -22.30 6.86
C GLN A 375 -4.54 -21.98 5.59
N GLN A 376 -5.06 -20.75 5.47
CA GLN A 376 -5.76 -20.30 4.25
C GLN A 376 -4.85 -20.33 3.01
N SER A 377 -3.57 -19.95 3.15
CA SER A 377 -2.60 -20.00 2.04
C SER A 377 -2.41 -21.42 1.50
N LEU A 378 -2.37 -22.42 2.38
CA LEU A 378 -2.28 -23.84 2.00
C LEU A 378 -3.61 -24.36 1.45
N VAL A 379 -4.69 -24.30 2.23
CA VAL A 379 -5.99 -24.89 1.90
C VAL A 379 -6.54 -24.37 0.57
N ASN A 380 -6.42 -23.07 0.31
CA ASN A 380 -6.91 -22.48 -0.93
C ASN A 380 -5.96 -22.65 -2.13
N ARG A 381 -4.73 -23.19 -1.97
CA ARG A 381 -3.73 -23.22 -3.05
C ARG A 381 -4.19 -24.04 -4.24
N LYS A 382 -4.81 -25.20 -4.03
CA LYS A 382 -5.31 -26.05 -5.13
C LYS A 382 -6.33 -25.30 -5.98
N SER A 383 -7.33 -24.67 -5.36
CA SER A 383 -8.31 -23.82 -6.06
C SER A 383 -7.67 -22.58 -6.70
N SER A 384 -6.64 -21.99 -6.07
CA SER A 384 -5.88 -20.88 -6.67
C SER A 384 -5.11 -21.32 -7.94
N ILE A 385 -4.61 -22.57 -8.00
CA ILE A 385 -4.00 -23.18 -9.18
C ILE A 385 -5.04 -23.45 -10.27
N ASP A 386 -6.23 -23.92 -9.90
CA ASP A 386 -7.30 -24.19 -10.86
C ASP A 386 -7.85 -22.89 -11.47
N LEU A 387 -7.97 -21.81 -10.68
CA LEU A 387 -8.27 -20.45 -11.16
C LEU A 387 -7.24 -19.91 -12.16
N VAL A 388 -5.96 -20.30 -12.06
CA VAL A 388 -4.93 -19.95 -13.06
C VAL A 388 -5.24 -20.64 -14.40
N LYS A 389 -5.54 -21.95 -14.38
CA LYS A 389 -5.88 -22.74 -15.58
C LYS A 389 -7.12 -22.19 -16.29
N GLU A 390 -8.13 -21.78 -15.53
CA GLU A 390 -9.36 -21.16 -16.04
C GLU A 390 -9.13 -19.79 -16.71
N ASN A 391 -8.02 -19.11 -16.41
CA ASN A 391 -7.77 -17.72 -16.80
C ASN A 391 -6.44 -17.51 -17.54
N LEU A 392 -5.90 -18.54 -18.20
CA LEU A 392 -4.65 -18.49 -18.98
C LEU A 392 -4.63 -17.41 -20.09
N ASN A 393 -5.80 -16.98 -20.60
CA ASN A 393 -5.90 -15.84 -21.52
C ASN A 393 -5.65 -14.45 -20.88
N THR A 394 -5.61 -14.41 -19.55
CA THR A 394 -5.47 -13.21 -18.71
C THR A 394 -4.27 -13.32 -17.75
N ILE A 395 -3.82 -14.53 -17.43
CA ILE A 395 -2.62 -14.82 -16.62
C ILE A 395 -1.53 -15.37 -17.54
N ASN A 396 -0.55 -14.54 -17.88
CA ASN A 396 0.52 -14.87 -18.83
C ASN A 396 1.79 -15.43 -18.17
N GLU A 397 1.89 -15.31 -16.84
CA GLU A 397 3.01 -15.78 -16.02
C GLU A 397 2.43 -16.32 -14.69
N TYR A 398 2.70 -17.58 -14.37
CA TYR A 398 2.41 -18.14 -13.05
C TYR A 398 3.60 -18.94 -12.52
N LYS A 399 3.99 -18.73 -11.25
CA LYS A 399 5.01 -19.54 -10.56
C LYS A 399 4.58 -19.86 -9.13
N ILE A 400 4.93 -21.06 -8.66
CA ILE A 400 4.92 -21.44 -7.25
C ILE A 400 6.37 -21.46 -6.76
N THR A 401 6.63 -20.80 -5.64
CA THR A 401 7.94 -20.72 -5.01
C THR A 401 7.83 -21.15 -3.55
N SER A 402 8.87 -21.80 -3.03
CA SER A 402 8.98 -22.18 -1.62
C SER A 402 10.30 -21.71 -1.03
N TRP A 403 10.32 -21.43 0.27
CA TRP A 403 11.54 -21.12 0.99
C TRP A 403 12.21 -22.40 1.50
N LYS A 404 13.43 -22.65 1.03
CA LYS A 404 14.31 -23.75 1.48
C LYS A 404 15.73 -23.20 1.65
N ASP A 405 16.42 -23.62 2.71
CA ASP A 405 17.86 -23.37 2.93
C ASP A 405 18.29 -21.91 2.73
N GLY A 406 17.53 -20.97 3.30
CA GLY A 406 17.84 -19.53 3.25
C GLY A 406 17.50 -18.82 1.93
N ARG A 407 16.83 -19.48 0.97
CA ARG A 407 16.48 -18.92 -0.35
C ARG A 407 15.10 -19.36 -0.83
N PHE A 408 14.59 -18.69 -1.87
CA PHE A 408 13.41 -19.18 -2.61
C PHE A 408 13.84 -20.11 -3.74
N VAL A 409 13.11 -21.21 -3.91
CA VAL A 409 13.24 -22.18 -5.02
C VAL A 409 11.90 -22.28 -5.77
N THR A 410 11.95 -22.48 -7.09
CA THR A 410 10.74 -22.70 -7.90
C THR A 410 10.25 -24.14 -7.72
N VAL A 411 8.98 -24.30 -7.38
CA VAL A 411 8.32 -25.59 -7.15
C VAL A 411 7.52 -26.03 -8.37
N ALA A 412 6.88 -25.09 -9.05
CA ALA A 412 6.19 -25.29 -10.33
C ALA A 412 6.04 -23.96 -11.07
N GLU A 413 5.89 -23.99 -12.40
CA GLU A 413 5.65 -22.78 -13.21
C GLU A 413 4.81 -23.06 -14.46
N LEU A 414 4.12 -22.01 -14.94
CA LEU A 414 3.39 -22.04 -16.20
C LEU A 414 4.37 -21.95 -17.38
N ASP A 415 4.32 -22.99 -18.19
CA ASP A 415 4.94 -23.10 -19.50
C ASP A 415 4.24 -22.16 -20.51
N PRO A 416 4.93 -21.17 -21.10
CA PRO A 416 4.33 -20.22 -22.02
C PRO A 416 4.03 -20.82 -23.40
N GLU A 417 4.65 -21.94 -23.76
CA GLU A 417 4.45 -22.62 -25.05
C GLU A 417 3.29 -23.62 -24.93
N THR A 418 3.35 -24.52 -23.94
CA THR A 418 2.33 -25.57 -23.79
C THR A 418 1.11 -25.14 -22.97
N ASN A 419 1.16 -23.98 -22.30
CA ASN A 419 0.12 -23.46 -21.40
C ASN A 419 -0.22 -24.43 -20.24
N LYS A 420 0.74 -25.28 -19.84
CA LYS A 420 0.62 -26.22 -18.72
C LYS A 420 1.45 -25.76 -17.53
N ILE A 421 1.06 -26.17 -16.33
CA ILE A 421 1.85 -25.93 -15.12
C ILE A 421 2.81 -27.12 -14.96
N ASN A 422 4.08 -26.88 -15.26
CA ASN A 422 5.16 -27.86 -15.13
C ASN A 422 5.62 -27.89 -13.66
N ILE A 423 5.69 -29.09 -13.07
CA ILE A 423 6.13 -29.30 -11.69
C ILE A 423 7.64 -29.59 -11.70
N ILE A 424 8.39 -28.87 -10.86
CA ILE A 424 9.85 -28.92 -10.79
C ILE A 424 10.30 -29.66 -9.52
N ASP A 425 9.66 -29.38 -8.38
CA ASP A 425 9.89 -30.07 -7.10
C ASP A 425 8.61 -30.80 -6.71
N GLN A 426 8.53 -32.09 -7.06
CA GLN A 426 7.30 -32.88 -6.96
C GLN A 426 6.90 -33.17 -5.51
N ASP A 427 7.87 -33.36 -4.61
CA ASP A 427 7.63 -33.62 -3.19
C ASP A 427 7.16 -32.35 -2.48
N GLU A 428 7.80 -31.22 -2.74
CA GLU A 428 7.35 -29.92 -2.22
C GLU A 428 5.99 -29.53 -2.78
N TYR A 429 5.75 -29.72 -4.08
CA TYR A 429 4.44 -29.48 -4.69
C TYR A 429 3.35 -30.30 -3.99
N ASN A 430 3.59 -31.59 -3.76
CA ASN A 430 2.66 -32.44 -3.02
C ASN A 430 2.45 -31.93 -1.58
N ARG A 431 3.53 -31.58 -0.87
CA ARG A 431 3.49 -31.05 0.51
C ARG A 431 2.69 -29.75 0.63
N ILE A 432 2.77 -28.83 -0.34
CA ILE A 432 2.21 -27.48 -0.23
C ILE A 432 0.91 -27.25 -1.02
N VAL A 433 0.54 -28.17 -1.92
CA VAL A 433 -0.70 -28.11 -2.74
C VAL A 433 -1.73 -29.15 -2.29
N ASN A 434 -1.30 -30.36 -1.90
CA ASN A 434 -2.16 -31.45 -1.44
C ASN A 434 -2.15 -31.58 0.10
N ALA A 435 -1.89 -30.48 0.81
CA ALA A 435 -1.74 -30.43 2.26
C ALA A 435 -3.03 -30.84 3.00
N ASN A 436 -2.93 -31.83 3.90
CA ASN A 436 -4.04 -32.32 4.71
C ASN A 436 -4.41 -31.30 5.82
N GLN A 437 -5.70 -30.99 5.99
CA GLN A 437 -6.17 -29.99 6.96
C GLN A 437 -5.86 -30.34 8.42
N ASP A 438 -5.96 -31.62 8.81
CA ASP A 438 -5.64 -32.08 10.17
C ASP A 438 -4.13 -32.00 10.43
N ALA A 439 -3.31 -32.29 9.41
CA ALA A 439 -1.87 -32.14 9.48
C ALA A 439 -1.46 -30.66 9.65
N ILE A 440 -2.11 -29.73 8.94
CA ILE A 440 -1.90 -28.28 9.11
C ILE A 440 -2.36 -27.82 10.51
N ALA A 441 -3.52 -28.29 10.97
CA ALA A 441 -4.03 -27.95 12.30
C ALA A 441 -3.07 -28.43 13.41
N LYS A 442 -2.49 -29.64 13.25
CA LYS A 442 -1.44 -30.15 14.13
C LYS A 442 -0.16 -29.31 14.05
N GLU A 443 0.33 -28.99 12.85
CA GLU A 443 1.52 -28.13 12.65
C GLU A 443 1.36 -26.79 13.38
N ILE A 444 0.19 -26.15 13.28
CA ILE A 444 -0.11 -24.88 13.96
C ILE A 444 -0.03 -25.02 15.49
N VAL A 445 -0.53 -26.12 16.06
CA VAL A 445 -0.47 -26.38 17.50
C VAL A 445 0.96 -26.67 17.97
N ASP A 446 1.72 -27.47 17.22
CA ASP A 446 3.07 -27.89 17.59
C ASP A 446 4.09 -26.75 17.42
N ILE A 447 4.01 -25.97 16.33
CA ILE A 447 4.81 -24.75 16.14
C ILE A 447 4.43 -23.67 17.15
N GLY A 448 3.13 -23.50 17.47
CA GLY A 448 2.68 -22.55 18.48
C GLY A 448 3.25 -22.81 19.87
N LYS A 449 3.55 -24.07 20.21
CA LYS A 449 4.15 -24.53 21.47
C LYS A 449 5.68 -24.63 21.44
N THR A 450 6.33 -24.40 20.30
CA THR A 450 7.79 -24.52 20.18
C THR A 450 8.48 -23.42 20.99
N VAL A 451 9.33 -23.81 21.95
CA VAL A 451 10.05 -22.89 22.85
C VAL A 451 11.30 -22.32 22.16
N ILE A 452 11.53 -21.02 22.32
CA ILE A 452 12.72 -20.32 21.79
C ILE A 452 13.90 -20.57 22.75
N THR A 453 14.62 -21.67 22.54
CA THR A 453 15.86 -22.03 23.24
C THR A 453 17.10 -21.60 22.45
N ASP A 454 18.30 -21.68 23.05
CA ASP A 454 19.55 -21.44 22.33
C ASP A 454 19.73 -22.43 21.16
N ASP A 455 19.37 -23.70 21.36
CA ASP A 455 19.40 -24.74 20.32
C ASP A 455 18.42 -24.44 19.17
N PHE A 456 17.21 -23.97 19.48
CA PHE A 456 16.25 -23.53 18.47
C PHE A 456 16.81 -22.38 17.62
N ILE A 457 17.45 -21.40 18.26
CA ILE A 457 18.09 -20.27 17.56
C ILE A 457 19.26 -20.77 16.69
N ALA A 458 20.12 -21.64 17.23
CA ALA A 458 21.29 -22.21 16.55
C ALA A 458 20.94 -23.23 15.44
N GLU A 459 19.76 -23.85 15.48
CA GLU A 459 19.17 -24.57 14.35
C GLU A 459 18.63 -23.58 13.32
N PHE A 460 17.80 -22.63 13.73
CA PHE A 460 17.08 -21.75 12.81
C PHE A 460 18.01 -20.89 11.95
N ILE A 461 19.11 -20.36 12.51
CA ILE A 461 20.07 -19.53 11.76
C ILE A 461 21.13 -20.34 11.00
N ARG A 462 21.09 -21.67 11.08
CA ARG A 462 22.14 -22.55 10.52
C ARG A 462 22.18 -22.44 8.99
N GLY A 463 23.37 -22.14 8.45
CA GLY A 463 23.57 -21.96 7.00
C GLY A 463 23.06 -20.63 6.43
N MET A 464 22.49 -19.74 7.25
CA MET A 464 22.20 -18.37 6.82
C MET A 464 23.49 -17.54 6.68
N PRO A 465 23.53 -16.52 5.81
CA PRO A 465 24.61 -15.53 5.79
C PRO A 465 24.78 -14.84 7.16
N THR A 466 26.03 -14.57 7.55
CA THR A 466 26.39 -14.08 8.90
C THR A 466 25.53 -12.90 9.38
N ASP A 467 25.32 -11.90 8.54
CA ASP A 467 24.55 -10.70 8.90
C ASP A 467 23.07 -11.01 9.13
N ALA A 468 22.48 -11.88 8.30
CA ALA A 468 21.11 -12.34 8.47
C ALA A 468 20.96 -13.20 9.72
N ALA A 469 21.92 -14.10 9.98
CA ALA A 469 21.97 -14.93 11.17
C ALA A 469 22.06 -14.09 12.45
N ALA A 470 22.92 -13.06 12.47
CA ALA A 470 23.07 -12.14 13.58
C ALA A 470 21.77 -11.37 13.88
N VAL A 471 21.10 -10.82 12.85
CA VAL A 471 19.82 -10.11 13.03
C VAL A 471 18.72 -11.04 13.54
N PHE A 472 18.60 -12.27 13.03
CA PHE A 472 17.63 -13.23 13.55
C PHE A 472 17.94 -13.66 14.98
N LYS A 473 19.21 -13.92 15.32
CA LYS A 473 19.64 -14.23 16.69
C LYS A 473 19.24 -13.11 17.66
N THR A 474 19.63 -11.87 17.38
CA THR A 474 19.30 -10.69 18.21
C THR A 474 17.79 -10.43 18.33
N ALA A 475 16.99 -10.84 17.33
CA ALA A 475 15.53 -10.76 17.42
C ALA A 475 14.91 -11.84 18.30
N LEU A 476 15.38 -13.09 18.17
CA LEU A 476 14.85 -14.24 18.90
C LEU A 476 15.28 -14.26 20.38
N GLU A 477 16.51 -13.82 20.69
CA GLU A 477 17.02 -13.73 22.08
C GLU A 477 16.15 -12.87 22.99
N LYS A 478 15.45 -11.85 22.46
CA LYS A 478 14.49 -11.00 23.19
C LYS A 478 13.26 -11.76 23.70
N TYR A 479 12.99 -12.93 23.12
CA TYR A 479 11.84 -13.79 23.41
C TYR A 479 12.27 -15.19 23.87
N LYS A 480 13.52 -15.34 24.30
CA LYS A 480 14.05 -16.59 24.87
C LYS A 480 13.15 -17.12 25.99
N ASP A 481 13.08 -18.44 26.09
CA ASP A 481 12.28 -19.22 27.04
C ASP A 481 10.75 -19.04 26.92
N LYS A 482 10.26 -18.26 25.94
CA LYS A 482 8.85 -18.23 25.54
C LYS A 482 8.58 -19.21 24.41
N THR A 483 7.33 -19.64 24.27
CA THR A 483 6.87 -20.28 23.02
C THR A 483 6.77 -19.28 21.87
N LEU A 484 6.87 -19.73 20.62
CA LEU A 484 6.61 -18.89 19.43
C LEU A 484 5.22 -18.24 19.49
N GLY A 485 4.22 -18.94 20.03
CA GLY A 485 2.87 -18.39 20.23
C GLY A 485 2.86 -17.17 21.16
N GLU A 486 3.44 -17.30 22.35
CA GLU A 486 3.56 -16.21 23.33
C GLU A 486 4.45 -15.06 22.84
N ALA A 487 5.55 -15.40 22.16
CA ALA A 487 6.49 -14.42 21.60
C ALA A 487 5.80 -13.52 20.57
N LEU A 488 5.08 -14.09 19.60
CA LEU A 488 4.37 -13.29 18.59
C LEU A 488 3.25 -12.44 19.20
N ASN A 489 2.53 -12.98 20.19
CA ASN A 489 1.49 -12.24 20.89
C ASN A 489 2.09 -11.02 21.60
N ALA A 490 3.12 -11.21 22.43
CA ALA A 490 3.82 -10.13 23.14
C ALA A 490 4.47 -9.11 22.18
N HIS A 491 5.07 -9.58 21.08
CA HIS A 491 5.65 -8.70 20.05
C HIS A 491 4.58 -7.82 19.37
N SER A 492 3.36 -8.34 19.21
CA SER A 492 2.24 -7.59 18.60
C SER A 492 1.61 -6.52 19.49
N GLU A 493 1.93 -6.50 20.78
CA GLU A 493 1.45 -5.50 21.75
C GLU A 493 2.44 -4.34 21.96
N VAL A 494 3.64 -4.41 21.36
CA VAL A 494 4.67 -3.37 21.46
C VAL A 494 4.23 -2.10 20.73
N ALA A 495 4.00 -1.02 21.48
CA ALA A 495 3.71 0.30 20.93
C ALA A 495 4.96 0.95 20.30
N ILE A 496 4.74 1.88 19.36
CA ILE A 496 5.84 2.69 18.79
C ILE A 496 6.24 3.76 19.81
N GLU A 497 7.46 3.62 20.35
CA GLU A 497 8.10 4.64 21.19
C GLU A 497 8.36 5.94 20.40
N GLU A 498 8.37 7.08 21.10
CA GLU A 498 8.58 8.39 20.49
C GLU A 498 10.07 8.67 20.18
N LEU A 499 10.67 7.89 19.27
CA LEU A 499 12.00 8.18 18.74
C LEU A 499 12.08 9.58 18.12
N SER A 500 13.19 10.27 18.37
CA SER A 500 13.43 11.62 17.81
C SER A 500 13.42 11.62 16.28
N ALA A 501 13.14 12.78 15.67
CA ALA A 501 13.10 12.90 14.21
C ALA A 501 14.42 12.47 13.54
N GLY A 502 15.57 12.74 14.17
CA GLY A 502 16.89 12.28 13.70
C GLY A 502 17.05 10.75 13.79
N ALA A 503 16.67 10.14 14.92
CA ALA A 503 16.71 8.69 15.09
C ALA A 503 15.84 7.96 14.04
N ARG A 504 14.64 8.50 13.73
CA ARG A 504 13.75 7.94 12.70
C ARG A 504 14.32 8.05 11.28
N VAL A 505 15.11 9.08 10.97
CA VAL A 505 15.82 9.19 9.68
C VAL A 505 16.95 8.17 9.59
N ILE A 506 17.76 8.05 10.65
CA ILE A 506 18.86 7.06 10.72
C ILE A 506 18.31 5.63 10.60
N GLN A 507 17.25 5.29 11.33
CA GLN A 507 16.66 3.95 11.30
C GLN A 507 15.98 3.59 9.96
N LYS A 508 15.54 4.58 9.17
CA LYS A 508 15.07 4.38 7.79
C LYS A 508 16.19 4.39 6.74
N ALA A 509 17.37 4.90 7.08
CA ALA A 509 18.56 4.86 6.23
C ALA A 509 19.36 3.56 6.40
N LEU A 510 19.22 2.88 7.55
CA LEU A 510 19.62 1.48 7.71
C LEU A 510 18.73 0.58 6.81
N PRO A 511 19.30 -0.27 5.94
CA PRO A 511 18.47 -1.13 5.09
C PRO A 511 17.72 -2.19 5.90
N SER A 512 16.42 -2.31 5.63
CA SER A 512 15.60 -3.45 6.08
C SER A 512 15.92 -4.69 5.21
N PHE A 513 16.97 -5.41 5.58
CA PHE A 513 17.33 -6.73 5.05
C PHE A 513 16.44 -7.84 5.62
#